data_AF-A0A9N8DTM2-F1
#
_entry.id   AF-A0A9N8DTM2-F1
#
_cell.length_a   1.000
_cell.length_b   1.000
_cell.length_c   1.000
_cell.angle_alpha   90.00
_cell.angle_beta   90.00
_cell.angle_gamma   90.00
#
_symmetry.space_group_name_H-M   'P 1'
#
loop_
_entity.id
_entity.type
_entity.pdbx_description
1 polymer ?
#
loop_
_entity_poly.entity_id
_entity_poly.type
_entity_poly.pdbx_seq_one_letter_code
_entity_poly.pdbx_strand_id
1 'polypeptide(L)'
;MASGNRLAQLKETLKLMEDFQLPEDIQAAFSSESLNPELLRRYNTARDEYLRRRIQEEFLDYMETFDGDTILEIPELPTEEQQAELDKTLQELQTDLNQAAQAIHQQALELQQKHETFCLQREELRKMEESAKIEADAEKTEAQVKEMLGGQEPPSPTALQAETEETNKTLAEFQKMQDFYDGLRLMMEELTGIQLVKTTTTTAKESDDSDEGAATPPSVIFHVRLLQKHDVSVTLCPDPNKPEELRVKSAKFLTSTEVYAPKEAGKDQKDENKENALKLTIPNLEDLVKLSAIFPAGDDLRFVIRETMARVRVTEAQVVELAELDKFVLTRIEKPCGLEQPLVCSLNEECITVVLRLSPDCPIVPGSVYIHHMVGLGWDDDKVELVKANVSKKLFQRPIAVIQGVKAEIARLREEEGLTVPSTPVLPLRKKNN
;
A
#
# COMPACT_ATOMS: atom_id res chain seq x y z
N MET A 1 35.97 19.65 17.66
CA MET A 1 35.23 20.90 17.33
C MET A 1 34.32 20.79 16.10
N ALA A 2 34.29 19.68 15.36
CA ALA A 2 33.40 19.50 14.18
C ALA A 2 31.96 19.02 14.50
N SER A 3 31.69 18.61 15.74
CA SER A 3 30.38 18.10 16.19
C SER A 3 29.34 19.21 16.41
N GLY A 4 29.77 20.44 16.70
CA GLY A 4 28.86 21.58 16.89
C GLY A 4 28.17 22.03 15.60
N ASN A 5 28.84 21.87 14.45
CA ASN A 5 28.31 22.31 13.16
C ASN A 5 27.21 21.38 12.63
N ARG A 6 27.27 20.08 12.97
CA ARG A 6 26.25 19.10 12.55
C ARG A 6 24.95 19.20 13.34
N LEU A 7 25.02 19.56 14.62
CA LEU A 7 23.81 19.81 15.42
C LEU A 7 23.12 21.11 14.96
N ALA A 8 23.89 22.12 14.54
CA ALA A 8 23.37 23.34 13.95
C ALA A 8 22.70 23.06 12.58
N GLN A 9 23.35 22.29 11.70
CA GLN A 9 22.76 21.87 10.42
C GLN A 9 21.51 21.00 10.62
N LEU A 10 21.52 20.05 11.56
CA LEU A 10 20.34 19.23 11.85
C LEU A 10 19.18 20.08 12.42
N LYS A 11 19.47 21.06 13.28
CA LYS A 11 18.48 22.02 13.77
C LYS A 11 17.96 22.91 12.65
N GLU A 12 18.80 23.33 11.72
CA GLU A 12 18.42 24.14 10.56
C GLU A 12 17.59 23.33 9.54
N THR A 13 17.90 22.04 9.38
CA THR A 13 17.14 21.12 8.50
C THR A 13 15.81 20.73 9.16
N LEU A 14 15.79 20.53 10.47
CA LEU A 14 14.55 20.33 11.23
C LEU A 14 13.69 21.59 11.23
N LYS A 15 14.28 22.79 11.30
CA LYS A 15 13.57 24.07 11.18
C LYS A 15 12.99 24.28 9.77
N LEU A 16 13.72 23.86 8.72
CA LEU A 16 13.22 23.78 7.35
C LEU A 16 12.09 22.74 7.16
N MET A 17 11.99 21.74 8.05
CA MET A 17 10.87 20.79 8.08
C MET A 17 9.72 21.25 9.00
N GLU A 18 10.00 22.12 9.98
CA GLU A 18 9.03 22.70 10.92
C GLU A 18 8.22 23.82 10.26
N ASP A 19 8.84 24.55 9.33
CA ASP A 19 8.14 25.42 8.38
C ASP A 19 7.69 24.60 7.18
N PHE A 20 6.69 23.74 7.38
CA PHE A 20 5.89 23.12 6.31
C PHE A 20 5.02 24.15 5.56
N GLN A 21 5.53 25.38 5.39
CA GLN A 21 5.04 26.25 4.34
C GLN A 21 5.57 25.65 3.05
N LEU A 22 4.69 24.92 2.34
CA LEU A 22 4.86 24.70 0.91
C LEU A 22 5.37 26.02 0.31
N PRO A 23 6.48 26.03 -0.46
CA PRO A 23 6.99 27.23 -1.10
C PRO A 23 5.83 28.02 -1.69
N GLU A 24 5.82 29.36 -1.58
CA GLU A 24 4.71 30.20 -2.06
C GLU A 24 4.34 29.84 -3.52
N ASP A 25 5.31 29.41 -4.31
CA ASP A 25 5.18 28.88 -5.67
C ASP A 25 4.25 27.65 -5.78
N ILE A 26 4.28 26.77 -4.79
CA ILE A 26 3.45 25.56 -4.70
C ILE A 26 2.11 25.86 -4.03
N GLN A 27 2.05 26.75 -3.03
CA GLN A 27 0.77 27.22 -2.48
C GLN A 27 -0.05 28.03 -3.51
N ALA A 28 0.61 28.79 -4.37
CA ALA A 28 0.01 29.43 -5.52
C ALA A 28 -0.48 28.42 -6.58
N ALA A 29 0.20 27.28 -6.72
CA ALA A 29 -0.21 26.20 -7.64
C ALA A 29 -1.43 25.38 -7.16
N PHE A 30 -1.69 25.36 -5.85
CA PHE A 30 -2.86 24.70 -5.25
C PHE A 30 -4.02 25.66 -4.93
N SER A 31 -3.78 26.97 -4.97
CA SER A 31 -4.84 27.98 -4.97
C SER A 31 -5.64 27.83 -6.28
N SER A 32 -6.95 27.65 -6.15
CA SER A 32 -7.90 27.12 -7.14
C SER A 32 -8.05 27.87 -8.49
N GLU A 33 -7.12 28.74 -8.88
CA GLU A 33 -7.24 29.59 -10.08
C GLU A 33 -6.30 29.27 -11.24
N SER A 34 -5.38 28.31 -11.14
CA SER A 34 -4.78 27.77 -12.37
C SER A 34 -4.20 26.36 -12.22
N LEU A 35 -5.08 25.36 -12.30
CA LEU A 35 -4.66 24.12 -12.97
C LEU A 35 -4.09 24.54 -14.33
N ASN A 36 -2.76 24.40 -14.50
CA ASN A 36 -2.07 24.85 -15.69
C ASN A 36 -2.82 24.31 -16.91
N PRO A 37 -3.47 25.17 -17.72
CA PRO A 37 -4.38 24.72 -18.78
C PRO A 37 -3.63 23.88 -19.81
N GLU A 38 -2.32 24.07 -19.93
CA GLU A 38 -1.46 23.27 -20.79
C GLU A 38 -1.23 21.86 -20.23
N LEU A 39 -1.13 21.70 -18.91
CA LEU A 39 -1.02 20.39 -18.28
C LEU A 39 -2.33 19.60 -18.43
N LEU A 40 -3.47 20.25 -18.21
CA LEU A 40 -4.78 19.66 -18.41
C LEU A 40 -5.02 19.29 -19.89
N ARG A 41 -4.59 20.15 -20.82
CA ARG A 41 -4.63 19.87 -22.27
C ARG A 41 -3.76 18.67 -22.64
N ARG A 42 -2.55 18.57 -22.09
CA ARG A 42 -1.64 17.42 -22.32
C ARG A 42 -2.21 16.14 -21.74
N TYR A 43 -2.79 16.18 -20.54
CA TYR A 43 -3.46 15.04 -19.94
C TYR A 43 -4.64 14.57 -20.79
N ASN A 44 -5.52 15.48 -21.21
CA ASN A 44 -6.66 15.15 -22.07
C ASN A 44 -6.20 14.57 -23.41
N THR A 45 -5.16 15.15 -24.02
CA THR A 45 -4.59 14.63 -25.27
C THR A 45 -4.04 13.22 -25.09
N ALA A 46 -3.27 12.98 -24.02
CA ALA A 46 -2.71 11.66 -23.73
C ALA A 46 -3.80 10.62 -23.40
N ARG A 47 -4.83 11.01 -22.65
CA ARG A 47 -5.99 10.17 -22.34
C ARG A 47 -6.76 9.81 -23.61
N ASP A 48 -7.06 10.79 -24.46
CA ASP A 48 -7.82 10.58 -25.69
C ASP A 48 -7.02 9.74 -26.70
N GLU A 49 -5.70 9.93 -26.76
CA GLU A 49 -4.80 9.09 -27.58
C GLU A 49 -4.74 7.65 -27.05
N TYR A 50 -4.65 7.47 -25.73
CA TYR A 50 -4.71 6.15 -25.10
C TYR A 50 -6.04 5.43 -25.41
N LEU A 51 -7.17 6.12 -25.23
CA LEU A 51 -8.49 5.57 -25.53
C LEU A 51 -8.62 5.21 -27.02
N ARG A 52 -8.13 6.07 -27.92
CA ARG A 52 -8.13 5.78 -29.36
C ARG A 52 -7.31 4.54 -29.70
N ARG A 53 -6.10 4.41 -29.14
CA ARG A 53 -5.25 3.22 -29.35
C ARG A 53 -5.93 1.96 -28.82
N ARG A 54 -6.53 2.05 -27.63
CA ARG A 54 -7.24 0.92 -27.02
C ARG A 54 -8.47 0.49 -27.83
N ILE A 55 -9.28 1.43 -28.31
CA ILE A 55 -10.41 1.13 -29.21
C ILE A 55 -9.90 0.49 -30.51
N GLN A 56 -8.79 0.99 -31.05
CA GLN A 56 -8.19 0.44 -32.26
C GLN A 56 -7.64 -0.98 -32.04
N GLU A 57 -7.00 -1.24 -30.90
CA GLU A 57 -6.52 -2.58 -30.51
C GLU A 57 -7.70 -3.54 -30.33
N GLU A 58 -8.75 -3.17 -29.58
CA GLU A 58 -9.95 -4.00 -29.43
C GLU A 58 -10.66 -4.25 -30.77
N PHE A 59 -10.67 -3.25 -31.67
CA PHE A 59 -11.22 -3.41 -33.01
C PHE A 59 -10.38 -4.36 -33.88
N LEU A 60 -9.05 -4.30 -33.78
CA LEU A 60 -8.15 -5.21 -34.49
C LEU A 60 -8.27 -6.64 -33.95
N ASP A 61 -8.32 -6.82 -32.63
CA ASP A 61 -8.57 -8.12 -32.00
C ASP A 61 -9.92 -8.69 -32.46
N TYR A 62 -10.96 -7.86 -32.51
CA TYR A 62 -12.27 -8.25 -33.04
C TYR A 62 -12.18 -8.68 -34.51
N MET A 63 -11.47 -7.92 -35.35
CA MET A 63 -11.24 -8.25 -36.76
C MET A 63 -10.41 -9.53 -36.96
N GLU A 64 -9.46 -9.83 -36.07
CA GLU A 64 -8.69 -11.08 -36.11
C GLU A 64 -9.57 -12.30 -35.79
N THR A 65 -10.59 -12.12 -34.95
CA THR A 65 -11.57 -13.17 -34.65
C THR A 65 -12.70 -13.30 -35.69
N PHE A 66 -12.74 -12.41 -36.68
CA PHE A 66 -13.79 -12.38 -37.69
C PHE A 66 -13.51 -13.40 -38.81
N ASP A 67 -14.36 -14.43 -38.90
CA ASP A 67 -14.19 -15.57 -39.82
C ASP A 67 -14.71 -15.32 -41.26
N GLY A 68 -15.25 -14.14 -41.54
CA GLY A 68 -15.74 -13.75 -42.86
C GLY A 68 -17.14 -14.25 -43.23
N ASP A 69 -17.65 -15.28 -42.54
CA ASP A 69 -18.98 -15.86 -42.76
C ASP A 69 -20.00 -15.37 -41.72
N THR A 70 -19.55 -14.90 -40.55
CA THR A 70 -20.41 -14.21 -39.59
C THR A 70 -20.81 -12.86 -40.18
N ILE A 71 -22.08 -12.67 -40.55
CA ILE A 71 -22.58 -11.33 -40.90
C ILE A 71 -22.33 -10.46 -39.67
N LEU A 72 -21.53 -9.39 -39.80
CA LEU A 72 -21.44 -8.35 -38.78
C LEU A 72 -22.85 -7.81 -38.58
N GLU A 73 -23.55 -8.33 -37.57
CA GLU A 73 -24.74 -7.68 -37.05
C GLU A 73 -24.26 -6.36 -36.51
N ILE A 74 -24.40 -5.32 -37.34
CA ILE A 74 -24.19 -3.94 -36.93
C ILE A 74 -25.00 -3.80 -35.64
N PRO A 75 -24.35 -3.50 -34.50
CA PRO A 75 -25.06 -3.37 -33.24
C PRO A 75 -26.28 -2.50 -33.49
N GLU A 76 -27.47 -3.04 -33.20
CA GLU A 76 -28.70 -2.31 -33.43
C GLU A 76 -28.54 -0.95 -32.76
N LEU A 77 -28.71 0.12 -33.55
CA LEU A 77 -28.65 1.47 -33.01
C LEU A 77 -29.58 1.52 -31.81
N PRO A 78 -29.12 2.04 -30.65
CA PRO A 78 -29.92 2.07 -29.43
C PRO A 78 -31.30 2.60 -29.77
N THR A 79 -32.34 1.89 -29.33
CA THR A 79 -33.70 2.38 -29.54
C THR A 79 -33.86 3.73 -28.85
N GLU A 80 -34.75 4.60 -29.33
CA GLU A 80 -34.98 5.92 -28.73
C GLU A 80 -35.26 5.83 -27.22
N GLU A 81 -35.88 4.73 -26.78
CA GLU A 81 -36.11 4.43 -25.36
C GLU A 81 -34.83 4.15 -24.59
N GLN A 82 -33.91 3.33 -25.14
CA GLN A 82 -32.60 3.06 -24.53
C GLN A 82 -31.72 4.30 -24.50
N GLN A 83 -31.78 5.13 -25.55
CA GLN A 83 -31.07 6.40 -25.61
C GLN A 83 -31.57 7.35 -24.51
N ALA A 84 -32.89 7.45 -24.32
CA ALA A 84 -33.49 8.28 -23.27
C ALA A 84 -33.17 7.77 -21.85
N GLU A 85 -33.11 6.46 -21.64
CA GLU A 85 -32.69 5.88 -20.36
C GLU A 85 -31.20 6.13 -20.07
N LEU A 86 -30.34 6.03 -21.10
CA LEU A 86 -28.92 6.36 -20.97
C LEU A 86 -28.72 7.85 -20.67
N ASP A 87 -29.43 8.74 -21.36
CA ASP A 87 -29.35 10.18 -21.09
C ASP A 87 -29.83 10.53 -19.67
N LYS A 88 -30.87 9.84 -19.18
CA LYS A 88 -31.36 9.99 -17.81
C LYS A 88 -30.34 9.53 -16.78
N THR A 89 -29.73 8.36 -16.97
CA THR A 89 -28.70 7.86 -16.04
C THR A 89 -27.45 8.72 -16.06
N LEU A 90 -27.06 9.28 -17.22
CA LEU A 90 -25.97 10.25 -17.32
C LEU A 90 -26.30 11.55 -16.57
N GLN A 91 -27.53 12.05 -16.65
CA GLN A 91 -27.96 13.22 -15.88
C GLN A 91 -27.91 12.95 -14.37
N GLU A 92 -28.39 11.80 -13.91
CA GLU A 92 -28.35 11.40 -12.50
C GLU A 92 -26.90 11.30 -12.00
N LEU A 93 -26.02 10.62 -12.74
CA LEU A 93 -24.59 10.54 -12.42
C LEU A 93 -23.92 11.91 -12.40
N GLN A 94 -24.27 12.79 -13.33
CA GLN A 94 -23.73 14.15 -13.37
C GLN A 94 -24.19 14.97 -12.16
N THR A 95 -25.44 14.80 -11.72
CA THR A 95 -25.94 15.46 -10.51
C THR A 95 -25.25 14.95 -9.25
N ASP A 96 -25.06 13.63 -9.12
CA ASP A 96 -24.39 13.02 -7.98
C ASP A 96 -22.91 13.44 -7.91
N LEU A 97 -22.23 13.46 -9.06
CA LEU A 97 -20.84 13.91 -9.15
C LEU A 97 -20.69 15.39 -8.75
N ASN A 98 -21.61 16.24 -9.19
CA ASN A 98 -21.62 17.66 -8.82
C ASN A 98 -21.89 17.85 -7.31
N GLN A 99 -22.79 17.06 -6.73
CA GLN A 99 -23.06 17.10 -5.28
C GLN A 99 -21.85 16.63 -4.47
N ALA A 100 -21.20 15.53 -4.88
CA ALA A 100 -19.97 15.05 -4.25
C ALA A 100 -18.84 16.09 -4.35
N ALA A 101 -18.66 16.72 -5.52
CA ALA A 101 -17.67 17.77 -5.72
C ALA A 101 -17.93 18.99 -4.81
N GLN A 102 -19.19 19.41 -4.65
CA GLN A 102 -19.58 20.48 -3.73
C GLN A 102 -19.32 20.10 -2.26
N ALA A 103 -19.62 18.87 -1.86
CA ALA A 103 -19.36 18.39 -0.50
C ALA A 103 -17.85 18.38 -0.18
N ILE A 104 -17.02 17.91 -1.12
CA ILE A 104 -15.55 17.95 -0.99
C ILE A 104 -15.05 19.39 -0.91
N HIS A 105 -15.57 20.29 -1.75
CA HIS A 105 -15.19 21.70 -1.72
C HIS A 105 -15.55 22.36 -0.38
N GLN A 106 -16.72 22.05 0.18
CA GLN A 106 -17.13 22.55 1.48
C GLN A 106 -16.23 22.02 2.61
N GLN A 107 -15.87 20.74 2.59
CA GLN A 107 -14.92 20.16 3.55
C GLN A 107 -13.53 20.81 3.45
N ALA A 108 -13.07 21.11 2.23
CA ALA A 108 -11.81 21.80 2.02
C ALA A 108 -11.83 23.23 2.59
N LEU A 109 -12.92 23.97 2.40
CA LEU A 109 -13.10 25.31 2.98
C LEU A 109 -13.14 25.26 4.52
N GLU A 110 -13.84 24.29 5.11
CA GLU A 110 -13.86 24.09 6.56
C GLU A 110 -12.46 23.78 7.11
N LEU A 111 -11.68 22.96 6.40
CA LEU A 111 -10.31 22.65 6.79
C LEU A 111 -9.41 23.88 6.69
N GLN A 112 -9.57 24.69 5.65
CA GLN A 112 -8.84 25.95 5.48
C GLN A 112 -9.16 26.94 6.62
N GLN A 113 -10.44 27.12 6.96
CA GLN A 113 -10.85 27.98 8.07
C GLN A 113 -10.28 27.50 9.43
N LYS A 114 -10.27 26.18 9.66
CA LYS A 114 -9.64 25.58 10.85
C LYS A 114 -8.14 25.83 10.86
N HIS A 115 -7.48 25.74 9.72
CA HIS A 115 -6.05 26.02 9.60
C HIS A 115 -5.73 27.49 9.87
N GLU A 116 -6.50 28.43 9.31
CA GLU A 116 -6.34 29.87 9.57
C GLU A 116 -6.53 30.18 11.07
N THR A 117 -7.56 29.61 11.68
CA THR A 117 -7.80 29.75 13.13
C THR A 117 -6.63 29.21 13.94
N PHE A 118 -6.07 28.07 13.56
CA PHE A 118 -4.90 27.48 14.19
C PHE A 118 -3.66 28.37 14.04
N CYS A 119 -3.42 28.94 12.87
CA CYS A 119 -2.31 29.87 12.63
C CYS A 119 -2.42 31.12 13.52
N LEU A 120 -3.62 31.69 13.65
CA LEU A 120 -3.87 32.82 14.55
C LEU A 120 -3.59 32.45 16.01
N GLN A 121 -4.10 31.30 16.49
CA GLN A 121 -3.83 30.82 17.85
C GLN A 121 -2.34 30.58 18.09
N ARG A 122 -1.61 30.05 17.10
CA ARG A 122 -0.16 29.85 17.18
C ARG A 122 0.59 31.18 17.28
N GLU A 123 0.15 32.20 16.55
CA GLU A 123 0.74 33.55 16.62
C GLU A 123 0.44 34.23 17.97
N GLU A 124 -0.77 34.09 18.50
CA GLU A 124 -1.13 34.54 19.84
C GLU A 124 -0.27 33.88 20.92
N LEU A 125 -0.04 32.57 20.82
CA LEU A 125 0.86 31.84 21.73
C LEU A 125 2.30 32.34 21.63
N ARG A 126 2.82 32.58 20.42
CA ARG A 126 4.16 33.18 20.26
C ARG A 126 4.27 34.56 20.88
N LYS A 127 3.23 35.40 20.75
CA LYS A 127 3.20 36.73 21.38
C LYS A 127 3.19 36.63 22.90
N MET A 128 2.43 35.68 23.46
CA MET A 128 2.42 35.42 24.91
C MET A 128 3.78 34.90 25.41
N GLU A 129 4.44 34.01 24.65
CA GLU A 129 5.78 33.53 24.97
C GLU A 129 6.82 34.67 24.93
N GLU A 130 6.75 35.54 23.92
CA GLU A 130 7.64 36.69 23.81
C GLU A 130 7.40 37.72 24.92
N SER A 131 6.14 38.00 25.29
CA SER A 131 5.83 38.87 26.43
C SER A 131 6.31 38.29 27.75
N ALA A 132 6.10 36.98 27.99
CA ALA A 132 6.58 36.30 29.19
C ALA A 132 8.12 36.33 29.28
N LYS A 133 8.81 36.18 28.15
CA LYS A 133 10.27 36.30 28.10
C LYS A 133 10.75 37.72 28.41
N ILE A 134 10.07 38.74 27.90
CA ILE A 134 10.39 40.15 28.20
C ILE A 134 10.17 40.44 29.69
N GLU A 135 9.08 39.93 30.28
CA GLU A 135 8.80 40.06 31.72
C GLU A 135 9.88 39.36 32.55
N ALA A 136 10.24 38.12 32.21
CA ALA A 136 11.31 37.39 32.90
C ALA A 136 12.69 38.08 32.79
N ASP A 137 13.02 38.63 31.62
CA ASP A 137 14.26 39.40 31.43
C ASP A 137 14.20 40.74 32.21
N ALA A 138 13.04 41.40 32.28
CA ALA A 138 12.83 42.60 33.08
C ALA A 138 13.01 42.32 34.57
N GLU A 139 12.38 41.27 35.11
CA GLU A 139 12.54 40.84 36.50
C GLU A 139 13.98 40.48 36.82
N LYS A 140 14.69 39.81 35.90
CA LYS A 140 16.11 39.51 36.03
C LYS A 140 16.96 40.77 36.08
N THR A 141 16.67 41.76 35.23
CA THR A 141 17.39 43.06 35.28
C THR A 141 17.07 43.85 36.55
N GLU A 142 15.83 43.81 37.03
CA GLU A 142 15.43 44.45 38.29
C GLU A 142 16.10 43.78 39.49
N ALA A 143 16.16 42.45 39.52
CA ALA A 143 16.90 41.68 40.52
C ALA A 143 18.40 42.02 40.50
N GLN A 144 19.00 42.14 39.31
CA GLN A 144 20.41 42.51 39.15
C GLN A 144 20.68 43.96 39.59
N VAL A 145 19.77 44.89 39.33
CA VAL A 145 19.85 46.29 39.82
C VAL A 145 19.67 46.36 41.34
N LYS A 146 18.76 45.57 41.91
CA LYS A 146 18.53 45.45 43.36
C LYS A 146 19.73 44.82 44.08
N GLU A 147 20.41 43.86 43.45
CA GLU A 147 21.68 43.28 43.92
C GLU A 147 22.82 44.31 43.91
N MET A 148 22.94 45.13 42.86
CA MET A 148 23.92 46.22 42.80
C MET A 148 23.67 47.35 43.81
N LEU A 149 22.42 47.55 44.26
CA LEU A 149 22.05 48.61 45.21
C LEU A 149 22.09 48.17 46.68
N GLY A 150 22.53 46.95 46.99
CA GLY A 150 22.86 46.55 48.35
C GLY A 150 21.67 46.57 49.31
N GLY A 151 20.65 45.74 49.03
CA GLY A 151 19.55 45.48 49.94
C GLY A 151 19.11 44.02 49.86
N GLN A 152 19.67 43.17 50.73
CA GLN A 152 19.12 41.83 50.98
C GLN A 152 17.75 41.98 51.63
N GLU A 153 16.70 41.82 50.83
CA GLU A 153 15.39 41.46 51.31
C GLU A 153 15.04 40.10 50.70
N PRO A 154 14.68 39.09 51.51
CA PRO A 154 14.37 37.76 51.00
C PRO A 154 13.18 37.84 50.03
N PRO A 155 13.18 37.03 48.95
CA PRO A 155 12.06 37.03 48.02
C PRO A 155 10.79 36.69 48.78
N SER A 156 9.80 37.57 48.65
CA SER A 156 8.45 37.35 49.15
C SER A 156 7.95 35.99 48.64
N PRO A 157 7.42 35.11 49.51
CA PRO A 157 6.93 33.79 49.11
C PRO A 157 5.82 33.86 48.05
N THR A 158 5.21 35.03 47.85
CA THR A 158 4.16 35.27 46.85
C THR A 158 4.70 35.36 45.42
N ALA A 159 5.93 35.85 45.21
CA ALA A 159 6.52 35.95 43.86
C ALA A 159 6.95 34.58 43.33
N LEU A 160 7.56 33.77 44.20
CA LEU A 160 7.90 32.37 43.90
C LEU A 160 6.66 31.53 43.59
N GLN A 161 5.50 31.85 44.17
CA GLN A 161 4.24 31.16 43.87
C GLN A 161 3.73 31.48 42.46
N ALA A 162 3.79 32.74 42.02
CA ALA A 162 3.36 33.14 40.67
C ALA A 162 4.23 32.49 39.57
N GLU A 163 5.56 32.50 39.74
CA GLU A 163 6.50 31.88 38.79
C GLU A 163 6.29 30.35 38.70
N THR A 164 5.98 29.69 39.84
CA THR A 164 5.63 28.26 39.82
C THR A 164 4.28 27.98 39.13
N GLU A 165 3.31 28.88 39.21
CA GLU A 165 2.03 28.72 38.51
C GLU A 165 2.20 28.87 36.99
N GLU A 166 3.03 29.81 36.54
CA GLU A 166 3.30 30.02 35.12
C GLU A 166 4.12 28.88 34.49
N THR A 167 5.16 28.39 35.18
CA THR A 167 5.93 27.21 34.73
C THR A 167 5.07 25.94 34.70
N ASN A 168 4.13 25.78 35.63
CA ASN A 168 3.16 24.69 35.59
C ASN A 168 2.19 24.82 34.41
N LYS A 169 1.77 26.04 34.06
CA LYS A 169 0.89 26.29 32.91
C LYS A 169 1.58 25.97 31.59
N THR A 170 2.83 26.42 31.40
CA THR A 170 3.62 26.13 30.19
C THR A 170 3.91 24.64 30.07
N LEU A 171 4.24 23.95 31.18
CA LEU A 171 4.42 22.50 31.19
C LEU A 171 3.13 21.76 30.78
N ALA A 172 1.96 22.22 31.24
CA ALA A 172 0.68 21.68 30.83
C ALA A 172 0.37 21.92 29.33
N GLU A 173 0.82 23.03 28.75
CA GLU A 173 0.69 23.30 27.32
C GLU A 173 1.62 22.41 26.48
N PHE A 174 2.87 22.22 26.90
CA PHE A 174 3.79 21.25 26.28
C PHE A 174 3.23 19.83 26.33
N GLN A 175 2.63 19.43 27.45
CA GLN A 175 1.99 18.12 27.57
C GLN A 175 0.82 17.98 26.60
N LYS A 176 -0.06 18.99 26.50
CA LYS A 176 -1.18 18.97 25.53
C LYS A 176 -0.70 18.87 24.08
N MET A 177 0.38 19.59 23.75
CA MET A 177 0.96 19.56 22.42
C MET A 177 1.60 18.20 22.12
N GLN A 178 2.31 17.63 23.08
CA GLN A 178 2.85 16.27 22.98
C GLN A 178 1.72 15.25 22.77
N ASP A 179 0.67 15.30 23.59
CA ASP A 179 -0.49 14.41 23.48
C ASP A 179 -1.16 14.53 22.10
N PHE A 180 -1.26 15.75 21.55
CA PHE A 180 -1.77 15.99 20.20
C PHE A 180 -0.91 15.36 19.11
N TYR A 181 0.42 15.56 19.15
CA TYR A 181 1.34 14.96 18.18
C TYR A 181 1.39 13.44 18.27
N ASP A 182 1.38 12.90 19.48
CA ASP A 182 1.29 11.46 19.70
C ASP A 182 -0.04 10.91 19.17
N GLY A 183 -1.15 11.64 19.35
CA GLY A 183 -2.45 11.30 18.74
C GLY A 183 -2.44 11.31 17.21
N LEU A 184 -1.87 12.35 16.59
CA LEU A 184 -1.73 12.43 15.13
C LEU A 184 -0.82 11.33 14.58
N ARG A 185 0.29 11.05 15.28
CA ARG A 185 1.21 9.97 14.94
C ARG A 185 0.49 8.63 14.98
N LEU A 186 -0.23 8.31 16.05
CA LEU A 186 -0.98 7.06 16.17
C LEU A 186 -2.01 6.92 15.04
N MET A 187 -2.73 8.01 14.71
CA MET A 187 -3.68 8.02 13.61
C MET A 187 -2.99 7.75 12.26
N MET A 188 -1.84 8.37 11.99
CA MET A 188 -1.08 8.11 10.77
C MET A 188 -0.51 6.69 10.72
N GLU A 189 -0.01 6.17 11.84
CA GLU A 189 0.47 4.79 11.96
C GLU A 189 -0.67 3.79 11.70
N GLU A 190 -1.89 4.09 12.14
CA GLU A 190 -3.09 3.28 11.89
C GLU A 190 -3.54 3.36 10.43
N LEU A 191 -3.65 4.56 9.86
CA LEU A 191 -4.11 4.76 8.47
C LEU A 191 -3.12 4.20 7.45
N THR A 192 -1.82 4.41 7.68
CA THR A 192 -0.78 3.90 6.77
C THR A 192 -0.46 2.44 7.05
N GLY A 193 -0.70 1.95 8.27
CA GLY A 193 -0.22 0.64 8.72
C GLY A 193 1.30 0.58 8.84
N ILE A 194 2.00 1.71 8.99
CA ILE A 194 3.46 1.78 9.13
C ILE A 194 3.77 2.39 10.50
N GLN A 195 4.45 1.66 11.36
CA GLN A 195 4.89 2.13 12.67
C GLN A 195 6.41 2.08 12.77
N LEU A 196 7.05 3.23 13.06
CA LEU A 196 8.49 3.26 13.30
C LEU A 196 8.78 2.80 14.73
N VAL A 197 9.38 1.61 14.87
CA VAL A 197 9.66 0.98 16.16
C VAL A 197 10.96 1.50 16.75
N LYS A 198 12.03 1.51 15.97
CA LYS A 198 13.37 1.87 16.44
C LYS A 198 14.25 2.32 15.29
N THR A 199 15.11 3.30 15.56
CA THR A 199 16.21 3.67 14.67
C THR A 199 17.53 3.40 15.39
N THR A 200 18.44 2.67 14.75
CA THR A 200 19.79 2.43 15.28
C THR A 200 20.82 2.98 14.31
N THR A 201 21.76 3.77 14.84
CA THR A 201 22.88 4.30 14.06
C THR A 201 24.13 3.51 14.41
N THR A 202 24.71 2.84 13.44
CA THR A 202 26.01 2.17 13.56
C THR A 202 27.08 3.16 13.16
N THR A 203 27.81 3.70 14.15
CA THR A 203 29.03 4.46 13.88
C THR A 203 30.12 3.50 13.39
N ALA A 204 30.93 3.94 12.43
CA ALA A 204 32.09 3.17 11.97
C ALA A 204 32.95 2.81 13.19
N LYS A 205 32.93 1.54 13.59
CA LYS A 205 33.83 1.05 14.62
C LYS A 205 35.17 0.83 13.93
N GLU A 206 36.21 1.53 14.39
CA GLU A 206 37.59 1.10 14.19
C GLU A 206 37.70 -0.25 14.91
N SER A 207 37.69 -1.35 14.15
CA SER A 207 37.95 -2.67 14.70
C SER A 207 39.41 -2.73 15.12
N ASP A 208 39.66 -2.79 16.42
CA ASP A 208 40.99 -2.72 17.05
C ASP A 208 41.79 -4.04 16.96
N ASP A 209 41.27 -5.05 16.26
CA ASP A 209 41.94 -6.34 16.09
C ASP A 209 42.21 -6.62 14.61
N SER A 210 43.48 -6.43 14.25
CA SER A 210 44.26 -7.07 13.19
C SER A 210 43.53 -8.11 12.32
N ASP A 211 42.92 -7.64 11.24
CA ASP A 211 42.94 -8.28 9.92
C ASP A 211 42.41 -7.25 8.92
N GLU A 212 42.90 -7.27 7.68
CA GLU A 212 42.68 -6.28 6.59
C GLU A 212 41.20 -6.16 6.12
N GLY A 213 40.26 -5.92 7.04
CA GLY A 213 38.84 -5.74 6.79
C GLY A 213 38.52 -4.26 6.58
N ALA A 214 38.06 -3.92 5.37
CA ALA A 214 37.61 -2.57 5.02
C ALA A 214 36.66 -2.00 6.09
N ALA A 215 36.95 -0.77 6.55
CA ALA A 215 36.11 -0.08 7.52
C ALA A 215 34.66 -0.03 7.01
N THR A 216 33.73 -0.61 7.80
CA THR A 216 32.32 -0.62 7.41
C THR A 216 31.81 0.82 7.47
N PRO A 217 31.22 1.36 6.39
CA PRO A 217 30.71 2.73 6.40
C PRO A 217 29.62 2.88 7.47
N PRO A 218 29.46 4.07 8.06
CA PRO A 218 28.40 4.31 9.02
C PRO A 218 27.04 4.02 8.37
N SER A 219 26.14 3.37 9.09
CA SER A 219 24.84 2.98 8.57
C SER A 219 23.72 3.30 9.54
N VAL A 220 22.53 3.54 9.00
CA VAL A 220 21.31 3.80 9.76
C VAL A 220 20.36 2.64 9.52
N ILE A 221 19.92 1.97 10.56
CA ILE A 221 19.00 0.84 10.48
C ILE A 221 17.66 1.27 11.05
N PHE A 222 16.63 1.19 10.21
CA PHE A 222 15.24 1.40 10.60
C PHE A 222 14.59 0.05 10.92
N HIS A 223 13.94 -0.02 12.08
CA HIS A 223 13.03 -1.10 12.45
C HIS A 223 11.61 -0.57 12.33
N VAL A 224 10.88 -1.09 11.35
CA VAL A 224 9.54 -0.63 10.99
C VAL A 224 8.57 -1.80 11.14
N ARG A 225 7.44 -1.57 11.79
CA ARG A 225 6.33 -2.52 11.88
C ARG A 225 5.30 -2.20 10.80
N LEU A 226 5.01 -3.18 9.96
CA LEU A 226 4.06 -3.10 8.87
C LEU A 226 2.78 -3.85 9.24
N LEU A 227 1.64 -3.22 8.97
CA LEU A 227 0.28 -3.73 9.19
C LEU A 227 0.07 -4.28 10.61
N GLN A 228 0.75 -3.70 11.60
CA GLN A 228 0.75 -4.10 13.01
C GLN A 228 1.24 -5.54 13.29
N LYS A 229 1.72 -6.28 12.28
CA LYS A 229 2.05 -7.71 12.38
C LYS A 229 3.49 -8.04 12.04
N HIS A 230 4.06 -7.37 11.03
CA HIS A 230 5.36 -7.75 10.47
C HIS A 230 6.42 -6.71 10.78
N ASP A 231 7.46 -7.11 11.51
CA ASP A 231 8.60 -6.23 11.78
C ASP A 231 9.65 -6.41 10.68
N VAL A 232 10.09 -5.30 10.10
CA VAL A 232 11.05 -5.23 8.99
C VAL A 232 12.22 -4.35 9.39
N SER A 233 13.44 -4.80 9.10
CA SER A 233 14.67 -4.03 9.26
C SER A 233 15.16 -3.57 7.90
N VAL A 234 15.34 -2.25 7.72
CA VAL A 234 15.89 -1.64 6.51
C VAL A 234 17.18 -0.92 6.87
N THR A 235 18.28 -1.28 6.23
CA THR A 235 19.60 -0.67 6.44
C THR A 235 19.89 0.34 5.33
N LEU A 236 20.17 1.57 5.72
CA LEU A 236 20.62 2.64 4.86
C LEU A 236 22.12 2.87 5.03
N CYS A 237 22.83 3.05 3.92
CA CYS A 237 24.23 3.43 3.89
C CYS A 237 24.44 4.68 3.02
N PRO A 238 25.41 5.54 3.34
CA PRO A 238 25.81 6.64 2.45
C PRO A 238 26.19 6.13 1.06
N ASP A 239 25.78 6.87 0.02
CA ASP A 239 26.21 6.60 -1.35
C ASP A 239 27.72 6.87 -1.48
N PRO A 240 28.52 5.95 -2.06
CA PRO A 240 29.95 6.17 -2.23
C PRO A 240 30.29 7.41 -3.07
N ASN A 241 29.41 7.81 -3.99
CA ASN A 241 29.61 8.98 -4.84
C ASN A 241 29.09 10.27 -4.19
N LYS A 242 28.12 10.14 -3.28
CA LYS A 242 27.44 11.25 -2.61
C LYS A 242 27.18 10.90 -1.14
N PRO A 243 28.16 11.12 -0.26
CA PRO A 243 28.07 10.70 1.14
C PRO A 243 26.92 11.33 1.94
N GLU A 244 26.33 12.41 1.43
CA GLU A 244 25.16 13.08 2.02
C GLU A 244 23.84 12.34 1.72
N GLU A 245 23.80 11.52 0.67
CA GLU A 245 22.64 10.75 0.27
C GLU A 245 22.67 9.36 0.91
N LEU A 246 21.64 9.01 1.69
CA LEU A 246 21.46 7.67 2.23
C LEU A 246 20.69 6.79 1.25
N ARG A 247 21.20 5.59 0.96
CA ARG A 247 20.60 4.62 0.04
C ARG A 247 20.28 3.31 0.74
N VAL A 248 19.18 2.68 0.32
CA VAL A 248 18.81 1.35 0.85
C VAL A 248 19.83 0.31 0.41
N LYS A 249 20.47 -0.34 1.39
CA LYS A 249 21.49 -1.37 1.15
C LYS A 249 20.99 -2.78 1.42
N SER A 250 20.10 -2.94 2.40
CA SER A 250 19.48 -4.23 2.72
C SER A 250 18.12 -4.03 3.39
N ALA A 251 17.24 -5.01 3.22
CA ALA A 251 15.95 -5.08 3.89
C ALA A 251 15.68 -6.55 4.26
N LYS A 252 15.15 -6.79 5.47
CA LYS A 252 14.84 -8.15 5.96
C LYS A 252 13.65 -8.15 6.91
N PHE A 253 12.83 -9.20 6.85
CA PHE A 253 11.85 -9.47 7.89
C PHE A 253 12.54 -9.92 9.19
N LEU A 254 12.06 -9.41 10.31
CA LEU A 254 12.44 -9.81 11.66
C LEU A 254 11.42 -10.76 12.28
N THR A 255 10.18 -10.72 11.79
CA THR A 255 9.11 -11.67 12.13
C THR A 255 9.06 -12.83 11.13
N SER A 256 8.26 -13.86 11.43
CA SER A 256 8.01 -14.96 10.49
C SER A 256 7.39 -14.42 9.20
N THR A 257 7.86 -14.95 8.07
CA THR A 257 7.31 -14.69 6.73
C THR A 257 6.25 -15.72 6.34
N GLU A 258 5.95 -16.70 7.20
CA GLU A 258 4.90 -17.67 6.96
C GLU A 258 3.52 -17.09 7.31
N VAL A 259 2.62 -17.12 6.33
CA VAL A 259 1.22 -16.70 6.45
C VAL A 259 0.34 -17.94 6.38
N TYR A 260 -0.58 -18.05 7.34
CA TYR A 260 -1.45 -19.21 7.52
C TYR A 260 -2.90 -18.85 7.22
N ALA A 261 -3.64 -19.80 6.64
CA ALA A 261 -5.07 -19.62 6.43
C ALA A 261 -5.81 -19.40 7.76
N PRO A 262 -6.82 -18.51 7.78
CA PRO A 262 -7.63 -18.32 8.98
C PRO A 262 -8.31 -19.64 9.33
N LYS A 263 -8.11 -20.08 10.58
CA LYS A 263 -8.79 -21.27 11.10
C LYS A 263 -10.28 -20.95 11.19
N GLU A 264 -11.13 -21.75 10.56
CA GLU A 264 -12.58 -21.63 10.71
C GLU A 264 -12.95 -21.77 12.20
N ALA A 265 -13.34 -20.67 12.83
CA ALA A 265 -13.78 -20.64 14.20
C ALA A 265 -15.14 -21.36 14.30
N GLY A 266 -15.15 -22.67 14.56
CA GLY A 266 -16.39 -23.42 14.71
C GLY A 266 -16.30 -24.94 14.63
N LYS A 267 -15.15 -25.51 14.25
CA LYS A 267 -14.93 -26.96 14.33
C LYS A 267 -14.00 -27.28 15.49
N ASP A 268 -14.58 -27.64 16.63
CA ASP A 268 -13.91 -28.25 17.79
C ASP A 268 -13.36 -29.66 17.44
N GLN A 269 -12.54 -29.75 16.40
CA GLN A 269 -11.86 -30.99 16.04
C GLN A 269 -10.56 -31.11 16.82
N LYS A 270 -10.65 -31.95 17.84
CA LYS A 270 -9.59 -32.59 18.63
C LYS A 270 -8.65 -33.49 17.79
N ASP A 271 -8.52 -33.26 16.49
CA ASP A 271 -7.66 -34.06 15.63
C ASP A 271 -6.29 -33.39 15.49
N GLU A 272 -5.27 -34.06 16.03
CA GLU A 272 -3.89 -33.60 16.17
C GLU A 272 -3.11 -33.46 14.85
N ASN A 273 -3.76 -33.54 13.68
CA ASN A 273 -3.10 -33.31 12.39
C ASN A 273 -3.03 -31.82 12.06
N LYS A 274 -2.19 -31.10 12.81
CA LYS A 274 -1.78 -29.71 12.54
C LYS A 274 -1.01 -29.52 11.21
N GLU A 275 -0.69 -30.60 10.50
CA GLU A 275 0.18 -30.55 9.30
C GLU A 275 -0.49 -30.02 8.03
N ASN A 276 -1.82 -29.91 7.97
CA ASN A 276 -2.51 -29.54 6.72
C ASN A 276 -3.01 -28.09 6.67
N ALA A 277 -2.60 -27.22 7.61
CA ALA A 277 -2.94 -25.81 7.49
C ALA A 277 -2.24 -25.20 6.27
N LEU A 278 -3.01 -24.70 5.32
CA LEU A 278 -2.51 -24.02 4.14
C LEU A 278 -1.56 -22.89 4.56
N LYS A 279 -0.33 -22.92 4.04
CA LYS A 279 0.70 -21.92 4.33
C LYS A 279 1.35 -21.39 3.06
N LEU A 280 1.54 -20.07 3.01
CA LEU A 280 2.37 -19.40 2.02
C LEU A 280 3.50 -18.65 2.71
N THR A 281 4.58 -18.38 1.99
CA THR A 281 5.73 -17.64 2.50
C THR A 281 5.87 -16.33 1.74
N ILE A 282 5.93 -15.22 2.45
CA ILE A 282 6.17 -13.90 1.87
C ILE A 282 7.56 -13.90 1.21
N PRO A 283 7.69 -13.48 -0.07
CA PRO A 283 8.97 -13.42 -0.77
C PRO A 283 10.01 -12.56 -0.04
N ASN A 284 11.30 -12.92 -0.17
CA ASN A 284 12.40 -12.13 0.39
C ASN A 284 12.49 -10.75 -0.28
N LEU A 285 13.11 -9.78 0.38
CA LEU A 285 13.13 -8.37 -0.03
C LEU A 285 14.39 -7.97 -0.84
N GLU A 286 15.29 -8.91 -1.10
CA GLU A 286 16.56 -8.64 -1.79
C GLU A 286 16.38 -8.11 -3.21
N ASP A 287 15.34 -8.57 -3.91
CA ASP A 287 15.00 -8.11 -5.25
C ASP A 287 14.47 -6.67 -5.22
N LEU A 288 13.65 -6.31 -4.23
CA LEU A 288 13.21 -4.92 -4.02
C LEU A 288 14.39 -3.99 -3.76
N VAL A 289 15.35 -4.43 -2.95
CA VAL A 289 16.58 -3.65 -2.68
C VAL A 289 17.44 -3.48 -3.93
N LYS A 290 17.47 -4.48 -4.83
CA LYS A 290 18.17 -4.35 -6.11
C LYS A 290 17.46 -3.36 -7.03
N LEU A 291 16.13 -3.44 -7.11
CA LEU A 291 15.31 -2.53 -7.92
C LEU A 291 15.31 -1.09 -7.37
N SER A 292 15.42 -0.94 -6.05
CA SER A 292 15.41 0.37 -5.39
C SER A 292 16.60 1.24 -5.82
N ALA A 293 17.69 0.65 -6.30
CA ALA A 293 18.86 1.37 -6.80
C ALA A 293 18.57 2.26 -8.03
N ILE A 294 17.49 1.98 -8.77
CA ILE A 294 17.06 2.76 -9.94
C ILE A 294 16.43 4.10 -9.51
N PHE A 295 15.89 4.17 -8.31
CA PHE A 295 15.18 5.34 -7.80
C PHE A 295 16.14 6.35 -7.17
N PRO A 296 15.79 7.66 -7.16
CA PRO A 296 16.52 8.67 -6.41
C PRO A 296 16.62 8.34 -4.91
N ALA A 297 17.63 8.91 -4.24
CA ALA A 297 17.79 8.78 -2.79
C ALA A 297 16.51 9.24 -2.05
N GLY A 298 16.05 8.45 -1.09
CA GLY A 298 14.82 8.71 -0.33
C GLY A 298 13.58 8.09 -0.95
N ASP A 299 13.44 8.10 -2.28
CA ASP A 299 12.37 7.38 -2.98
C ASP A 299 12.61 5.88 -3.01
N ASP A 300 13.88 5.46 -2.96
CA ASP A 300 14.27 4.06 -2.81
C ASP A 300 13.72 3.42 -1.52
N LEU A 301 13.79 4.12 -0.39
CA LEU A 301 13.19 3.67 0.88
C LEU A 301 11.67 3.58 0.79
N ARG A 302 11.03 4.62 0.22
CA ARG A 302 9.57 4.64 0.05
C ARG A 302 9.09 3.48 -0.81
N PHE A 303 9.79 3.22 -1.91
CA PHE A 303 9.54 2.09 -2.79
C PHE A 303 9.63 0.77 -2.02
N VAL A 304 10.75 0.51 -1.32
CA VAL A 304 10.95 -0.75 -0.58
C VAL A 304 9.85 -0.96 0.47
N ILE A 305 9.49 0.07 1.24
CA ILE A 305 8.44 -0.05 2.26
C ILE A 305 7.07 -0.31 1.63
N ARG A 306 6.68 0.45 0.58
CA ARG A 306 5.39 0.29 -0.09
C ARG A 306 5.25 -1.09 -0.74
N GLU A 307 6.27 -1.53 -1.46
CA GLU A 307 6.26 -2.84 -2.12
C GLU A 307 6.30 -3.99 -1.11
N THR A 308 7.03 -3.82 0.01
CA THR A 308 7.00 -4.81 1.10
C THR A 308 5.59 -4.94 1.68
N MET A 309 4.90 -3.84 1.91
CA MET A 309 3.50 -3.86 2.37
C MET A 309 2.56 -4.50 1.35
N ALA A 310 2.71 -4.17 0.07
CA ALA A 310 1.93 -4.76 -1.00
C ALA A 310 2.11 -6.28 -1.02
N ARG A 311 3.34 -6.79 -0.96
CA ARG A 311 3.65 -8.23 -0.88
C ARG A 311 3.00 -8.92 0.32
N VAL A 312 3.03 -8.28 1.51
CA VAL A 312 2.37 -8.83 2.70
C VAL A 312 0.87 -8.94 2.45
N ARG A 313 0.22 -7.86 1.99
CA ARG A 313 -1.23 -7.85 1.73
C ARG A 313 -1.65 -8.86 0.68
N VAL A 314 -0.89 -8.94 -0.42
CA VAL A 314 -1.18 -9.90 -1.49
C VAL A 314 -1.03 -11.33 -0.97
N THR A 315 0.04 -11.63 -0.24
CA THR A 315 0.23 -12.98 0.32
C THR A 315 -0.89 -13.34 1.30
N GLU A 316 -1.28 -12.42 2.19
CA GLU A 316 -2.42 -12.63 3.09
C GLU A 316 -3.73 -12.89 2.33
N ALA A 317 -4.03 -12.09 1.32
CA ALA A 317 -5.22 -12.27 0.50
C ALA A 317 -5.18 -13.58 -0.29
N GLN A 318 -4.03 -13.92 -0.87
CA GLN A 318 -3.83 -15.14 -1.65
C GLN A 318 -4.03 -16.40 -0.80
N VAL A 319 -3.55 -16.40 0.45
CA VAL A 319 -3.79 -17.52 1.37
C VAL A 319 -5.29 -17.73 1.61
N VAL A 320 -6.06 -16.65 1.79
CA VAL A 320 -7.51 -16.73 1.99
C VAL A 320 -8.20 -17.30 0.75
N GLU A 321 -7.84 -16.79 -0.44
CA GLU A 321 -8.39 -17.28 -1.70
C GLU A 321 -8.12 -18.75 -1.97
N LEU A 322 -6.88 -19.19 -1.72
CA LEU A 322 -6.50 -20.58 -1.93
C LEU A 322 -7.17 -21.50 -0.90
N ALA A 323 -7.38 -21.03 0.34
CA ALA A 323 -8.12 -21.76 1.35
C ALA A 323 -9.61 -21.87 1.01
N GLU A 324 -10.19 -20.86 0.37
CA GLU A 324 -11.54 -20.96 -0.19
C GLU A 324 -11.57 -21.96 -1.33
N LEU A 325 -10.64 -21.86 -2.30
CA LEU A 325 -10.57 -22.73 -3.46
C LEU A 325 -10.45 -24.22 -3.09
N ASP A 326 -9.65 -24.55 -2.08
CA ASP A 326 -9.45 -25.93 -1.60
C ASP A 326 -10.76 -26.57 -1.10
N LYS A 327 -11.76 -25.76 -0.69
CA LYS A 327 -13.09 -26.25 -0.33
C LYS A 327 -13.94 -26.61 -1.55
N PHE A 328 -13.66 -26.01 -2.70
CA PHE A 328 -14.43 -26.20 -3.93
C PHE A 328 -13.84 -27.30 -4.83
N VAL A 329 -12.52 -27.36 -4.94
CA VAL A 329 -11.82 -28.27 -5.83
C VAL A 329 -10.55 -28.83 -5.18
N LEU A 330 -10.18 -30.05 -5.57
CA LEU A 330 -8.94 -30.65 -5.12
C LEU A 330 -7.77 -29.83 -5.68
N THR A 331 -7.03 -29.18 -4.79
CA THR A 331 -6.03 -28.18 -5.16
C THR A 331 -4.64 -28.64 -4.73
N ARG A 332 -3.64 -28.47 -5.60
CA ARG A 332 -2.24 -28.68 -5.29
C ARG A 332 -1.45 -27.42 -5.63
N ILE A 333 -0.91 -26.77 -4.60
CA ILE A 333 -0.01 -25.62 -4.73
C ILE A 333 1.40 -26.16 -4.94
N GLU A 334 2.02 -25.79 -6.06
CA GLU A 334 3.40 -26.17 -6.34
C GLU A 334 4.39 -25.18 -5.71
N LYS A 335 5.69 -25.41 -5.85
CA LYS A 335 6.66 -24.39 -5.43
C LYS A 335 6.68 -23.27 -6.49
N PRO A 336 6.75 -21.98 -6.11
CA PRO A 336 6.86 -20.91 -7.10
C PRO A 336 8.12 -21.10 -7.95
N CYS A 337 7.95 -20.94 -9.26
CA CYS A 337 9.04 -21.04 -10.24
C CYS A 337 9.14 -19.70 -10.96
N GLY A 338 9.97 -18.80 -10.43
CA GLY A 338 10.03 -17.40 -10.86
C GLY A 338 9.05 -16.53 -10.10
N LEU A 339 8.39 -15.60 -10.80
CA LEU A 339 7.40 -14.67 -10.23
C LEU A 339 6.00 -15.29 -10.11
N GLU A 340 5.74 -16.35 -10.86
CA GLU A 340 4.42 -16.99 -10.90
C GLU A 340 4.36 -18.23 -10.02
N GLN A 341 3.23 -18.36 -9.35
CA GLN A 341 2.88 -19.50 -8.51
C GLN A 341 2.00 -20.46 -9.33
N PRO A 342 2.50 -21.66 -9.70
CA PRO A 342 1.67 -22.66 -10.34
C PRO A 342 0.70 -23.28 -9.34
N LEU A 343 -0.52 -23.52 -9.81
CA LEU A 343 -1.62 -24.09 -9.05
C LEU A 343 -2.34 -25.13 -9.91
N VAL A 344 -2.41 -26.37 -9.42
CA VAL A 344 -3.10 -27.45 -10.14
C VAL A 344 -4.43 -27.71 -9.45
N CYS A 345 -5.51 -27.59 -10.21
CA CYS A 345 -6.89 -27.80 -9.74
C CYS A 345 -7.51 -28.99 -10.49
N SER A 346 -8.02 -29.97 -9.75
CA SER A 346 -8.76 -31.10 -10.32
C SER A 346 -10.27 -30.91 -10.12
N LEU A 347 -10.99 -30.83 -11.23
CA LEU A 347 -12.45 -30.78 -11.29
C LEU A 347 -12.97 -32.20 -11.47
N ASN A 348 -13.27 -32.86 -10.36
CA ASN A 348 -13.59 -34.29 -10.36
C ASN A 348 -14.90 -34.62 -11.09
N GLU A 349 -15.92 -33.76 -10.99
CA GLU A 349 -17.22 -33.97 -11.64
C GLU A 349 -17.12 -33.85 -13.16
N GLU A 350 -16.28 -32.94 -13.64
CA GLU A 350 -16.07 -32.67 -15.07
C GLU A 350 -14.91 -33.47 -15.69
N CYS A 351 -14.14 -34.21 -14.88
CA CYS A 351 -12.93 -34.94 -15.30
C CYS A 351 -11.87 -34.06 -15.98
N ILE A 352 -11.75 -32.79 -15.57
CA ILE A 352 -10.78 -31.84 -16.12
C ILE A 352 -9.78 -31.44 -15.03
N THR A 353 -8.50 -31.39 -15.40
CA THR A 353 -7.44 -30.79 -14.59
C THR A 353 -7.03 -29.47 -15.22
N VAL A 354 -7.06 -28.39 -14.43
CA VAL A 354 -6.69 -27.04 -14.84
C VAL A 354 -5.41 -26.64 -14.12
N VAL A 355 -4.40 -26.21 -14.87
CA VAL A 355 -3.17 -25.62 -14.34
C VAL A 355 -3.28 -24.10 -14.47
N LEU A 356 -3.42 -23.45 -13.32
CA LEU A 356 -3.48 -22.00 -13.21
C LEU A 356 -2.09 -21.43 -12.90
N ARG A 357 -1.82 -20.22 -13.38
CA ARG A 357 -0.67 -19.41 -12.97
C ARG A 357 -1.19 -18.18 -12.24
N LEU A 358 -0.67 -17.97 -11.03
CA LEU A 358 -0.99 -16.83 -10.21
C LEU A 358 0.22 -15.89 -10.26
N SER A 359 0.01 -14.68 -10.76
CA SER A 359 0.99 -13.61 -10.71
C SER A 359 1.18 -13.08 -9.28
N PRO A 360 2.26 -12.30 -9.01
CA PRO A 360 2.51 -11.69 -7.71
C PRO A 360 1.42 -10.76 -7.20
N ASP A 361 0.53 -10.31 -8.09
CA ASP A 361 -0.55 -9.37 -7.77
C ASP A 361 -1.88 -10.06 -7.49
N CYS A 362 -1.95 -11.40 -7.55
CA CYS A 362 -3.18 -12.15 -7.29
C CYS A 362 -3.51 -12.17 -5.79
N PRO A 363 -4.71 -11.73 -5.34
CA PRO A 363 -5.94 -11.55 -6.12
C PRO A 363 -6.37 -10.07 -6.26
N ILE A 364 -5.46 -9.12 -6.41
CA ILE A 364 -5.77 -7.67 -6.40
C ILE A 364 -6.06 -7.14 -7.80
N VAL A 365 -5.34 -7.61 -8.82
CA VAL A 365 -5.41 -7.04 -10.17
C VAL A 365 -6.18 -7.96 -11.13
N PRO A 366 -7.11 -7.46 -11.96
CA PRO A 366 -7.73 -8.27 -13.02
C PRO A 366 -6.71 -8.83 -14.00
N GLY A 367 -6.83 -10.11 -14.34
CA GLY A 367 -5.84 -10.82 -15.17
C GLY A 367 -4.67 -11.38 -14.36
N SER A 368 -4.65 -11.21 -13.03
CA SER A 368 -3.60 -11.77 -12.17
C SER A 368 -3.60 -13.30 -12.11
N VAL A 369 -4.68 -13.94 -12.60
CA VAL A 369 -4.82 -15.40 -12.69
C VAL A 369 -5.27 -15.79 -14.09
N TYR A 370 -4.59 -16.76 -14.69
CA TYR A 370 -4.95 -17.28 -16.00
C TYR A 370 -4.68 -18.78 -16.11
N ILE A 371 -5.31 -19.40 -17.11
CA ILE A 371 -5.15 -20.82 -17.43
C ILE A 371 -3.87 -20.98 -18.24
N HIS A 372 -2.90 -21.68 -17.68
CA HIS A 372 -1.67 -22.02 -18.39
C HIS A 372 -1.83 -23.30 -19.20
N HIS A 373 -2.46 -24.31 -18.60
CA HIS A 373 -2.72 -25.58 -19.26
C HIS A 373 -4.04 -26.19 -18.77
N MET A 374 -4.68 -26.99 -19.61
CA MET A 374 -5.92 -27.69 -19.26
C MET A 374 -5.91 -29.05 -19.92
N VAL A 375 -6.27 -30.08 -19.17
CA VAL A 375 -6.26 -31.47 -19.63
C VAL A 375 -7.57 -32.13 -19.20
N GLY A 376 -8.32 -32.69 -20.15
CA GLY A 376 -9.54 -33.44 -19.87
C GLY A 376 -9.31 -34.95 -20.00
N LEU A 377 -9.64 -35.72 -18.96
CA LEU A 377 -9.58 -37.18 -19.04
C LEU A 377 -10.83 -37.71 -19.76
N GLY A 378 -10.64 -38.27 -20.96
CA GLY A 378 -11.73 -38.76 -21.81
C GLY A 378 -12.44 -37.67 -22.62
N TRP A 379 -11.95 -36.44 -22.55
CA TRP A 379 -12.42 -35.35 -23.40
C TRP A 379 -11.69 -35.37 -24.73
N ASP A 380 -12.33 -34.81 -25.76
CA ASP A 380 -11.67 -34.48 -27.01
C ASP A 380 -10.80 -33.22 -26.81
N ASP A 381 -9.55 -33.27 -27.27
CA ASP A 381 -8.56 -32.20 -27.07
C ASP A 381 -9.06 -30.89 -27.70
N ASP A 382 -9.77 -30.96 -28.83
CA ASP A 382 -10.35 -29.81 -29.51
C ASP A 382 -11.40 -29.09 -28.64
N LYS A 383 -12.20 -29.87 -27.88
CA LYS A 383 -13.19 -29.31 -26.96
C LYS A 383 -12.54 -28.71 -25.71
N VAL A 384 -11.46 -29.32 -25.21
CA VAL A 384 -10.70 -28.77 -24.08
C VAL A 384 -10.05 -27.44 -24.49
N GLU A 385 -9.40 -27.39 -25.65
CA GLU A 385 -8.80 -26.15 -26.15
C GLU A 385 -9.84 -25.07 -26.45
N LEU A 386 -11.04 -25.44 -26.93
CA LEU A 386 -12.16 -24.50 -27.10
C LEU A 386 -12.60 -23.87 -25.77
N VAL A 387 -12.83 -24.68 -24.73
CA VAL A 387 -13.18 -24.18 -23.39
C VAL A 387 -12.07 -23.27 -22.87
N LYS A 388 -10.80 -23.68 -23.00
CA LYS A 388 -9.66 -22.89 -22.56
C LYS A 388 -9.58 -21.55 -23.29
N ALA A 389 -9.76 -21.53 -24.61
CA ALA A 389 -9.74 -20.31 -25.41
C ALA A 389 -10.87 -19.35 -25.00
N ASN A 390 -12.09 -19.85 -24.85
CA ASN A 390 -13.25 -19.03 -24.48
C ASN A 390 -13.13 -18.46 -23.05
N VAL A 391 -12.65 -19.26 -22.10
CA VAL A 391 -12.43 -18.78 -20.73
C VAL A 391 -11.27 -17.79 -20.70
N SER A 392 -10.17 -18.04 -21.43
CA SER A 392 -8.97 -17.17 -21.42
C SER A 392 -9.20 -15.80 -22.05
N LYS A 393 -10.28 -15.58 -22.82
CA LYS A 393 -10.70 -14.25 -23.29
C LYS A 393 -11.12 -13.33 -22.14
N LYS A 394 -11.49 -13.88 -20.99
CA LYS A 394 -11.92 -13.11 -19.81
C LYS A 394 -10.73 -12.89 -18.88
N LEU A 395 -10.62 -11.68 -18.34
CA LEU A 395 -9.62 -11.36 -17.32
C LEU A 395 -10.16 -11.72 -15.93
N PHE A 396 -9.50 -12.64 -15.24
CA PHE A 396 -9.88 -13.05 -13.90
C PHE A 396 -8.92 -12.52 -12.84
N GLN A 397 -9.48 -12.08 -11.74
CA GLN A 397 -8.74 -11.62 -10.57
C GLN A 397 -8.53 -12.75 -9.53
N ARG A 398 -9.50 -13.69 -9.43
CA ARG A 398 -9.54 -14.71 -8.39
C ARG A 398 -9.46 -16.12 -9.01
N PRO A 399 -8.69 -17.06 -8.43
CA PRO A 399 -8.62 -18.44 -8.93
C PRO A 399 -9.97 -19.15 -8.97
N ILE A 400 -10.80 -18.93 -7.94
CA ILE A 400 -12.15 -19.51 -7.87
C ILE A 400 -13.03 -19.05 -9.03
N ALA A 401 -12.90 -17.79 -9.46
CA ALA A 401 -13.66 -17.25 -10.58
C ALA A 401 -13.25 -17.90 -11.90
N VAL A 402 -11.97 -18.25 -12.08
CA VAL A 402 -11.51 -19.01 -13.26
C VAL A 402 -12.18 -20.38 -13.29
N ILE A 403 -12.16 -21.10 -12.16
CA ILE A 403 -12.77 -22.44 -12.06
C ILE A 403 -14.29 -22.38 -12.31
N GLN A 404 -14.97 -21.37 -11.76
CA GLN A 404 -16.40 -21.14 -12.04
C GLN A 404 -16.64 -20.81 -13.51
N GLY A 405 -15.76 -20.01 -14.13
CA GLY A 405 -15.79 -19.72 -15.56
C GLY A 405 -15.66 -20.97 -16.42
N VAL A 406 -14.75 -21.88 -16.06
CA VAL A 406 -14.59 -23.19 -16.72
C VAL A 406 -15.86 -24.04 -16.57
N LYS A 407 -16.41 -24.16 -15.35
CA LYS A 407 -17.66 -24.90 -15.12
C LYS A 407 -18.84 -24.33 -15.91
N ALA A 408 -18.97 -23.00 -15.95
CA ALA A 408 -20.02 -22.34 -16.70
C ALA A 408 -19.90 -22.58 -18.21
N GLU A 409 -18.68 -22.53 -18.76
CA GLU A 409 -18.45 -22.78 -20.19
C GLU A 409 -18.72 -24.26 -20.55
N ILE A 410 -18.35 -25.19 -19.68
CA ILE A 410 -18.69 -26.61 -19.86
C ILE A 410 -20.22 -26.83 -19.83
N ALA A 411 -20.92 -26.18 -18.90
CA ALA A 411 -22.38 -26.26 -18.81
C ALA A 411 -23.04 -25.71 -20.08
N ARG A 412 -22.54 -24.57 -20.59
CA ARG A 412 -23.00 -23.96 -21.84
C ARG A 412 -22.83 -24.90 -23.03
N LEU A 413 -21.64 -25.50 -23.21
CA LEU A 413 -21.39 -26.46 -24.29
C LEU A 413 -22.24 -27.74 -24.17
N ARG A 414 -22.57 -28.16 -22.95
CA ARG A 414 -23.49 -29.28 -22.73
C ARG A 414 -24.90 -28.95 -23.23
N GLU A 415 -25.39 -27.75 -22.96
CA GLU A 415 -26.74 -27.31 -23.33
C GLU A 415 -26.87 -27.04 -24.83
N GLU A 416 -25.87 -26.39 -25.44
CA GLU A 416 -25.94 -25.97 -26.85
C GLU A 416 -25.51 -27.06 -27.83
N GLU A 417 -24.42 -27.78 -27.56
CA GLU A 417 -23.81 -28.74 -28.49
C GLU A 417 -24.11 -30.20 -28.13
N GLY A 418 -24.81 -30.44 -27.03
CA GLY A 418 -25.10 -31.80 -26.54
C GLY A 418 -23.85 -32.53 -26.05
N LEU A 419 -22.85 -31.79 -25.56
CA LEU A 419 -21.58 -32.37 -25.13
C LEU A 419 -21.77 -33.37 -23.97
N THR A 420 -21.43 -34.63 -24.22
CA THR A 420 -21.45 -35.69 -23.19
C THR A 420 -20.20 -35.62 -22.35
N VAL A 421 -20.32 -35.16 -21.10
CA VAL A 421 -19.20 -35.17 -20.16
C VAL A 421 -18.81 -36.62 -19.85
N PRO A 422 -17.54 -37.01 -20.02
CA PRO A 422 -17.06 -38.34 -19.69
C PRO A 422 -17.38 -38.66 -18.23
N SER A 423 -18.06 -39.77 -17.99
CA SER A 423 -18.24 -40.25 -16.63
C SER A 423 -16.91 -40.70 -16.08
N THR A 424 -16.53 -40.20 -14.89
CA THR A 424 -15.30 -40.61 -14.22
C THR A 424 -15.30 -42.13 -14.09
N PRO A 425 -14.28 -42.84 -14.62
CA PRO A 425 -14.22 -44.28 -14.46
C PRO A 425 -14.14 -44.60 -12.97
N VAL A 426 -15.17 -45.27 -12.45
CA VAL A 426 -15.22 -45.69 -11.05
C VAL A 426 -14.14 -46.76 -10.87
N LEU A 427 -12.99 -46.36 -10.32
CA LEU A 427 -11.95 -47.32 -9.98
C LEU A 427 -12.52 -48.32 -8.98
N PRO A 428 -12.42 -49.63 -9.22
CA PRO A 428 -12.94 -50.63 -8.30
C PRO A 428 -12.24 -50.45 -6.96
N LEU A 429 -13.01 -50.09 -5.92
CA LEU A 429 -12.54 -50.03 -4.54
C LEU A 429 -11.87 -51.37 -4.23
N ARG A 430 -10.56 -51.36 -3.93
CA ARG A 430 -9.85 -52.54 -3.43
C ARG A 430 -10.64 -53.07 -2.24
N LYS A 431 -11.29 -54.23 -2.39
CA LYS A 431 -11.86 -54.96 -1.25
C LYS A 431 -10.73 -55.12 -0.24
N LYS A 432 -10.89 -54.54 0.95
CA LYS A 432 -10.06 -54.90 2.09
C LYS A 432 -10.26 -56.40 2.28
N ASN A 433 -9.24 -57.19 1.96
CA ASN A 433 -9.19 -58.58 2.38
C ASN A 433 -9.12 -58.54 3.91
N ASN A 434 -10.22 -58.88 4.56
CA ASN A 434 -10.25 -59.22 5.98
C ASN A 434 -9.58 -60.57 6.20
#